data_AF-A0A2W4KMX9-F1
#
_entry.id   AF-A0A2W4KMX9-F1
#
_cell.length_a   1.000
_cell.length_b   1.000
_cell.length_c   1.000
_cell.angle_alpha   90.00
_cell.angle_beta   90.00
_cell.angle_gamma   90.00
#
_symmetry.space_group_name_H-M   'P 1'
#
loop_
_entity.id
_entity.type
_entity.pdbx_description
1 polymer ?
#
loop_
_entity_poly.entity_id
_entity_poly.type
_entity_poly.pdbx_seq_one_letter_code
_entity_poly.pdbx_strand_id
1 'polypeptide(L)'
;GIALISAGAGGGLPGDAGGRGSPAGALAVLVAAVATSVFFVLQKPLYRRYGSLQLTAYFSWAGTLPMLVFAPGLAGHAASLPADVLLAVIYLGLFPSAVAYVAWAYALSRAPAGLVTSLLYLNPPLALLIAWLALDEVPSGLELAGGALAIAGVVMVQRLGRPAAERATVPARVASAAPRRPGA
;
A
#
# COMPACT_ATOMS: atom_id res chain seq x y z
N GLY A 1 5.93 -15.18 -0.67
CA GLY A 1 5.39 -14.30 0.38
C GLY A 1 3.91 -14.51 0.51
N ILE A 2 3.10 -13.71 -0.19
CA ILE A 2 1.62 -13.77 -0.16
C ILE A 2 1.07 -15.17 -0.47
N ALA A 3 1.60 -15.85 -1.51
CA ALA A 3 1.21 -17.22 -1.86
C ALA A 3 1.56 -18.29 -0.80
N LEU A 4 2.59 -18.06 0.03
CA LEU A 4 2.95 -18.97 1.13
C LEU A 4 2.09 -18.70 2.37
N ILE A 5 1.76 -17.43 2.62
CA ILE A 5 0.83 -17.02 3.69
C ILE A 5 -0.58 -17.56 3.41
N SER A 6 -1.04 -17.48 2.15
CA SER A 6 -2.34 -18.05 1.76
C SER A 6 -2.37 -19.57 1.80
N ALA A 7 -1.24 -20.24 1.52
CA ALA A 7 -1.13 -21.70 1.64
C ALA A 7 -1.07 -22.17 3.10
N GLY A 8 -0.50 -21.36 4.00
CA GLY A 8 -0.41 -21.66 5.43
C GLY A 8 -1.70 -21.45 6.21
N ALA A 9 -2.57 -20.54 5.76
CA ALA A 9 -3.83 -20.22 6.43
C ALA A 9 -4.87 -21.35 6.43
N GLY A 10 -4.59 -22.51 5.80
CA GLY A 10 -5.42 -23.73 5.91
C GLY A 10 -6.85 -23.65 5.35
N GLY A 11 -7.34 -22.47 5.01
CA GLY A 11 -8.65 -22.23 4.42
C GLY A 11 -8.48 -21.68 3.02
N GLY A 12 -9.00 -22.41 2.03
CA GLY A 12 -9.36 -21.82 0.75
C GLY A 12 -10.24 -20.59 1.00
N LEU A 13 -10.21 -19.64 0.06
CA LEU A 13 -11.11 -18.49 0.14
C LEU A 13 -12.54 -19.01 0.34
N PRO A 14 -13.38 -18.37 1.18
CA PRO A 14 -14.78 -18.76 1.29
C PRO A 14 -15.43 -18.61 -0.10
N GLY A 15 -15.57 -19.74 -0.81
CA GLY A 15 -15.88 -19.81 -2.24
C GLY A 15 -15.19 -20.95 -2.97
N ASP A 16 -14.08 -21.48 -2.44
CA ASP A 16 -13.30 -22.56 -3.03
C ASP A 16 -13.85 -23.94 -2.65
N ALA A 17 -15.13 -24.18 -2.95
CA ALA A 17 -15.66 -25.54 -3.01
C ALA A 17 -15.14 -26.23 -4.30
N GLY A 18 -13.91 -26.75 -4.25
CA GLY A 18 -13.40 -27.70 -5.23
C GLY A 18 -12.61 -27.12 -6.41
N GLY A 19 -11.30 -26.91 -6.20
CA GLY A 19 -10.22 -27.31 -7.13
C GLY A 19 -10.13 -26.69 -8.54
N ARG A 20 -11.04 -25.83 -8.99
CA ARG A 20 -10.90 -25.05 -10.22
C ARG A 20 -11.33 -23.61 -9.97
N GLY A 21 -10.36 -22.70 -9.88
CA GLY A 21 -10.65 -21.27 -9.89
C GLY A 21 -11.52 -20.93 -11.11
N SER A 22 -12.65 -20.26 -10.88
CA SER A 22 -13.52 -19.82 -11.97
C SER A 22 -12.72 -18.99 -12.98
N PRO A 23 -12.85 -19.20 -14.30
CA PRO A 23 -12.15 -18.39 -15.30
C PRO A 23 -12.48 -16.89 -15.16
N ALA A 24 -13.66 -16.56 -14.62
CA ALA A 24 -14.04 -15.19 -14.28
C ALA A 24 -13.19 -14.61 -13.13
N GLY A 25 -12.88 -15.41 -12.10
CA GLY A 25 -11.99 -15.00 -11.01
C GLY A 25 -10.56 -14.79 -11.49
N ALA A 26 -10.05 -15.69 -12.33
CA ALA A 26 -8.73 -15.53 -12.94
C ALA A 26 -8.64 -14.27 -13.82
N LEU A 27 -9.68 -14.00 -14.61
CA LEU A 27 -9.78 -12.79 -15.43
C LEU A 27 -9.84 -11.53 -14.55
N ALA A 28 -10.61 -11.54 -13.47
CA ALA A 28 -10.68 -10.42 -12.53
C ALA A 28 -9.32 -10.12 -11.88
N VAL A 29 -8.57 -11.15 -11.49
CA VAL A 29 -7.21 -10.99 -10.96
C VAL A 29 -6.26 -10.42 -12.02
N LEU A 30 -6.33 -10.88 -13.26
CA LEU A 30 -5.55 -10.32 -14.38
C LEU A 30 -5.86 -8.84 -14.61
N VAL A 31 -7.14 -8.48 -14.65
CA VAL A 31 -7.58 -7.08 -14.80
C VAL A 31 -7.05 -6.23 -13.63
N ALA A 32 -7.16 -6.72 -12.39
CA ALA A 32 -6.65 -6.02 -11.22
C ALA A 32 -5.12 -5.83 -11.27
N ALA A 33 -4.38 -6.86 -11.71
CA ALA A 33 -2.92 -6.77 -11.86
C ALA A 33 -2.50 -5.76 -12.94
N VAL A 34 -3.19 -5.75 -14.09
CA VAL A 34 -2.94 -4.78 -15.17
C VAL A 34 -3.25 -3.36 -14.70
N ALA A 35 -4.41 -3.15 -14.06
CA ALA A 35 -4.80 -1.86 -13.50
C ALA A 35 -3.77 -1.35 -12.47
N THR A 36 -3.30 -2.24 -11.58
CA THR A 36 -2.27 -1.93 -10.58
C THR A 36 -0.94 -1.54 -11.23
N SER A 37 -0.53 -2.24 -12.30
CA SER A 37 0.69 -1.92 -13.03
C SER A 37 0.61 -0.53 -13.68
N VAL A 38 -0.49 -0.25 -14.39
CA VAL A 38 -0.75 1.06 -15.00
C VAL A 38 -0.74 2.16 -13.93
N PHE A 39 -1.38 1.93 -12.78
CA PHE A 39 -1.35 2.85 -11.65
C PHE A 39 0.09 3.17 -11.23
N PHE A 40 0.93 2.17 -10.94
CA PHE A 40 2.31 2.42 -10.52
C PHE A 40 3.18 3.10 -11.58
N VAL A 41 2.97 2.79 -12.86
CA VAL A 41 3.69 3.43 -13.98
C VAL A 41 3.33 4.91 -14.10
N LEU A 42 2.04 5.24 -14.05
CA LEU A 42 1.55 6.61 -14.19
C LEU A 42 1.75 7.46 -12.92
N GLN A 43 1.78 6.82 -11.76
CA GLN A 43 1.89 7.49 -10.46
C GLN A 43 3.22 8.27 -10.31
N LYS A 44 4.35 7.72 -10.77
CA LYS A 44 5.66 8.38 -10.70
C LYS A 44 5.72 9.76 -11.39
N PRO A 45 5.33 9.90 -12.67
CA PRO A 45 5.33 11.21 -13.34
C PRO A 45 4.25 12.16 -12.78
N LEU A 46 3.10 11.65 -12.32
CA LEU A 46 2.03 12.46 -11.76
C LEU A 46 2.41 13.13 -10.43
N TYR A 47 3.13 12.43 -9.54
CA TYR A 47 3.63 13.00 -8.30
C TYR A 47 4.55 14.21 -8.52
N ARG A 48 5.32 14.22 -9.62
CA ARG A 48 6.21 15.35 -9.95
C ARG A 48 5.43 16.59 -10.45
N ARG A 49 4.18 16.42 -10.88
CA ARG A 49 3.39 17.47 -11.56
C ARG A 49 2.27 18.07 -10.72
N TYR A 50 1.60 17.28 -9.87
CA TYR A 50 0.41 17.71 -9.11
C TYR A 50 0.63 17.79 -7.59
N GLY A 51 1.79 17.36 -7.08
CA GLY A 51 2.01 17.29 -5.63
C GLY A 51 1.18 16.19 -4.94
N SER A 52 1.65 15.76 -3.78
CA SER A 52 1.17 14.54 -3.10
C SER A 52 -0.32 14.63 -2.73
N LEU A 53 -0.77 15.78 -2.24
CA LEU A 53 -2.13 15.97 -1.73
C LEU A 53 -3.19 16.03 -2.84
N GLN A 54 -2.91 16.74 -3.93
CA GLN A 54 -3.87 16.86 -5.05
C GLN A 54 -4.03 15.51 -5.75
N LEU A 55 -2.93 14.77 -5.93
CA LEU A 55 -3.00 13.46 -6.56
C LEU A 55 -3.80 12.46 -5.74
N THR A 56 -3.63 12.44 -4.41
CA THR A 56 -4.45 11.63 -3.52
C THR A 56 -5.93 12.01 -3.61
N ALA A 57 -6.25 13.32 -3.65
CA ALA A 57 -7.63 13.77 -3.82
C ALA A 57 -8.24 13.30 -5.17
N TYR A 58 -7.49 13.38 -6.28
CA TYR A 58 -7.95 12.89 -7.57
C TYR A 58 -8.19 11.38 -7.57
N PHE A 59 -7.30 10.58 -6.97
CA PHE A 59 -7.51 9.14 -6.85
C PHE A 59 -8.69 8.79 -5.95
N SER A 60 -8.89 9.51 -4.85
CA SER A 60 -10.05 9.32 -3.97
C SER A 60 -11.37 9.59 -4.71
N TRP A 61 -11.45 10.66 -5.51
CA TRP A 61 -12.64 10.95 -6.31
C TRP A 61 -12.82 9.97 -7.46
N ALA A 62 -11.74 9.59 -8.15
CA ALA A 62 -11.78 8.60 -9.22
C ALA A 62 -12.21 7.20 -8.72
N GLY A 63 -11.91 6.85 -7.47
CA GLY A 63 -12.42 5.63 -6.82
C GLY A 63 -13.85 5.77 -6.31
N THR A 64 -14.20 6.91 -5.72
CA THR A 64 -15.53 7.14 -5.10
C THR A 64 -16.65 7.29 -6.14
N LEU A 65 -16.41 8.02 -7.23
CA LEU A 65 -17.44 8.35 -8.21
C LEU A 65 -18.05 7.11 -8.90
N PRO A 66 -17.26 6.14 -9.40
CA PRO A 66 -17.83 4.91 -9.95
C PRO A 66 -18.58 4.07 -8.91
N MET A 67 -18.15 4.14 -7.64
CA MET A 67 -18.77 3.39 -6.56
C MET A 67 -20.18 3.86 -6.23
N LEU A 68 -20.55 5.09 -6.59
CA LEU A 68 -21.92 5.60 -6.44
C LEU A 68 -22.94 4.82 -7.27
N VAL A 69 -22.54 4.09 -8.32
CA VAL A 69 -23.44 3.19 -9.07
C VAL A 69 -24.00 2.09 -8.16
N PHE A 70 -23.26 1.69 -7.13
CA PHE A 70 -23.67 0.68 -6.14
C PHE A 70 -24.31 1.29 -4.89
N ALA A 71 -24.48 2.62 -4.82
CA ALA A 71 -25.13 3.28 -3.69
C ALA A 71 -26.64 2.99 -3.54
N PRO A 72 -27.44 2.75 -4.61
CA PRO A 72 -28.85 2.44 -4.45
C PRO A 72 -29.07 1.17 -3.61
N GLY A 73 -29.92 1.27 -2.59
CA GLY A 73 -30.21 0.15 -1.68
C GLY A 73 -29.20 -0.03 -0.53
N LEU A 74 -28.14 0.80 -0.46
CA LEU A 74 -27.13 0.74 0.60
C LEU A 74 -27.75 0.97 1.99
N ALA A 75 -28.64 1.96 2.13
CA ALA A 75 -29.28 2.25 3.42
C ALA A 75 -30.14 1.09 3.92
N GLY A 76 -30.82 0.38 3.00
CA GLY A 76 -31.61 -0.80 3.33
C GLY A 76 -30.76 -1.98 3.78
N HIS A 77 -29.62 -2.21 3.11
CA HIS A 77 -28.65 -3.24 3.50
C HIS A 77 -27.92 -2.87 4.79
N ALA A 78 -27.58 -1.60 4.99
CA ALA A 78 -26.93 -1.14 6.23
C ALA A 78 -27.85 -1.30 7.44
N ALA A 79 -29.16 -1.08 7.27
CA ALA A 79 -30.15 -1.27 8.32
C ALA A 79 -30.43 -2.74 8.65
N SER A 80 -30.18 -3.67 7.72
CA SER A 80 -30.37 -5.11 7.94
C SER A 80 -29.12 -5.81 8.47
N LEU A 81 -27.97 -5.14 8.48
CA LEU A 81 -26.72 -5.71 8.97
C LEU A 81 -26.65 -5.69 10.50
N PRO A 82 -26.04 -6.74 11.11
CA PRO A 82 -25.65 -6.72 12.51
C PRO A 82 -24.75 -5.52 12.85
N ALA A 83 -24.90 -4.96 14.05
CA ALA A 83 -24.21 -3.73 14.45
C ALA A 83 -22.67 -3.88 14.50
N ASP A 84 -22.19 -5.07 14.85
CA ASP A 84 -20.77 -5.46 14.83
C ASP A 84 -20.19 -5.43 13.41
N VAL A 85 -20.93 -5.95 12.42
CA VAL A 85 -20.52 -5.91 11.01
C VAL A 85 -20.49 -4.47 10.49
N LEU A 86 -21.50 -3.68 10.82
CA LEU A 86 -21.55 -2.27 10.44
C LEU A 86 -20.38 -1.48 11.06
N LEU A 87 -20.08 -1.70 12.34
CA LEU A 87 -18.94 -1.09 13.02
C LEU A 87 -17.61 -1.51 12.38
N ALA A 88 -17.43 -2.78 12.01
CA ALA A 88 -16.24 -3.26 11.34
C ALA A 88 -16.05 -2.58 9.97
N VAL A 89 -17.12 -2.46 9.18
CA VAL A 89 -17.08 -1.78 7.87
C VAL A 89 -16.72 -0.30 8.03
N ILE A 90 -17.34 0.39 8.99
CA ILE A 90 -17.04 1.80 9.27
C ILE A 90 -15.58 1.96 9.73
N TYR A 91 -15.12 1.08 10.62
CA TYR A 91 -13.74 1.09 11.10
C TYR A 91 -12.74 0.91 9.96
N LEU A 92 -12.94 -0.09 9.08
CA LEU A 92 -12.07 -0.36 7.93
C LEU A 92 -12.10 0.77 6.89
N GLY A 93 -13.26 1.40 6.68
CA GLY A 93 -13.39 2.55 5.78
C GLY A 93 -12.74 3.82 6.31
N LEU A 94 -12.79 4.04 7.63
CA LEU A 94 -12.31 5.29 8.22
C LEU A 94 -10.82 5.24 8.57
N PHE A 95 -10.39 4.22 9.31
CA PHE A 95 -9.04 4.20 9.90
C PHE A 95 -7.94 3.76 8.92
N PRO A 96 -7.89 2.50 8.46
CA PRO A 96 -6.81 2.05 7.59
C PRO A 96 -6.94 2.59 6.16
N SER A 97 -8.11 3.14 5.80
CA SER A 97 -8.32 3.77 4.50
C SER A 97 -8.20 5.29 4.60
N ALA A 98 -9.22 6.02 5.04
CA ALA A 98 -9.21 7.49 4.97
C ALA A 98 -8.07 8.12 5.82
N VAL A 99 -7.97 7.78 7.09
CA VAL A 99 -6.97 8.36 8.00
C VAL A 99 -5.55 7.98 7.57
N ALA A 100 -5.30 6.72 7.26
CA ALA A 100 -3.98 6.27 6.82
C ALA A 100 -3.55 6.93 5.49
N TYR A 101 -4.43 7.05 4.50
CA TYR A 101 -4.11 7.72 3.24
C TYR A 101 -3.88 9.22 3.40
N VAL A 102 -4.65 9.89 4.27
CA VAL A 102 -4.41 11.31 4.59
C VAL A 102 -3.07 11.48 5.31
N ALA A 103 -2.77 10.64 6.30
CA ALA A 103 -1.48 10.65 7.00
C ALA A 103 -0.32 10.40 6.03
N TRP A 104 -0.48 9.47 5.09
CA TRP A 104 0.49 9.18 4.04
C TRP A 104 0.72 10.37 3.11
N ALA A 105 -0.35 10.99 2.60
CA ALA A 105 -0.28 12.16 1.73
C ALA A 105 0.35 13.35 2.48
N TYR A 106 -0.01 13.53 3.75
CA TYR A 106 0.57 14.54 4.63
C TYR A 106 2.07 14.30 4.83
N ALA A 107 2.49 13.08 5.17
CA ALA A 107 3.90 12.72 5.33
C ALA A 107 4.70 12.96 4.04
N LEU A 108 4.16 12.55 2.89
CA LEU A 108 4.75 12.82 1.57
C LEU A 108 4.83 14.31 1.21
N SER A 109 4.02 15.16 1.85
CA SER A 109 4.08 16.62 1.66
C SER A 109 5.14 17.28 2.55
N ARG A 110 5.58 16.62 3.62
CA ARG A 110 6.49 17.18 4.65
C ARG A 110 7.87 16.53 4.70
N ALA A 111 8.06 15.37 4.08
CA ALA A 111 9.31 14.63 4.11
C ALA A 111 9.68 14.07 2.72
N PRO A 112 10.97 13.74 2.49
CA PRO A 112 11.41 13.13 1.22
C PRO A 112 10.64 11.83 0.95
N ALA A 113 10.14 11.67 -0.28
CA ALA A 113 9.36 10.50 -0.66
C ALA A 113 10.07 9.18 -0.33
N GLY A 114 11.39 9.11 -0.52
CA GLY A 114 12.20 7.94 -0.17
C GLY A 114 12.15 7.56 1.32
N LEU A 115 12.15 8.54 2.22
CA LEU A 115 12.04 8.31 3.67
C LEU A 115 10.65 7.81 4.03
N VAL A 116 9.61 8.47 3.52
CA VAL A 116 8.21 8.09 3.77
C VAL A 116 7.92 6.68 3.22
N THR A 117 8.42 6.36 2.03
CA THR A 117 8.30 5.00 1.47
C THR A 117 9.12 3.96 2.21
N SER A 118 10.23 4.35 2.84
CA SER A 118 11.02 3.42 3.66
C SER A 118 10.26 2.98 4.92
N LEU A 119 9.32 3.80 5.42
CA LEU A 119 8.46 3.40 6.55
C LEU A 119 7.52 2.24 6.19
N LEU A 120 7.17 2.05 4.92
CA LEU A 120 6.36 0.90 4.49
C LEU A 120 7.05 -0.44 4.73
N TYR A 121 8.38 -0.46 4.86
CA TYR A 121 9.13 -1.64 5.23
C TYR A 121 8.89 -2.08 6.68
N LEU A 122 8.39 -1.19 7.55
CA LEU A 122 7.96 -1.57 8.91
C LEU A 122 6.57 -2.23 8.92
N ASN A 123 5.81 -2.19 7.82
CA ASN A 123 4.45 -2.71 7.79
C ASN A 123 4.39 -4.22 8.09
N PRO A 124 5.23 -5.11 7.49
CA PRO A 124 5.17 -6.53 7.81
C PRO A 124 5.52 -6.88 9.27
N PRO A 125 6.59 -6.33 9.90
CA PRO A 125 6.85 -6.52 11.33
C PRO A 125 5.72 -6.04 12.24
N LEU A 126 5.15 -4.86 11.95
CA LEU A 126 4.05 -4.31 12.74
C LEU A 126 2.78 -5.14 12.60
N ALA A 127 2.46 -5.59 11.39
CA ALA A 127 1.32 -6.46 11.14
C ALA A 127 1.43 -7.77 11.93
N LEU A 128 2.63 -8.38 11.96
CA LEU A 128 2.87 -9.60 12.75
C LEU A 128 2.71 -9.35 14.26
N LEU A 129 3.25 -8.23 14.75
CA LEU A 129 3.15 -7.87 16.16
C LEU A 129 1.68 -7.60 16.58
N ILE A 130 0.93 -6.88 15.74
CA ILE A 130 -0.49 -6.59 15.99
C ILE A 130 -1.30 -7.88 15.92
N ALA A 131 -1.05 -8.76 14.94
CA ALA A 131 -1.75 -10.05 14.85
C ALA A 131 -1.52 -10.88 16.12
N TRP A 132 -0.27 -10.99 16.58
CA TRP A 132 0.06 -11.72 17.80
C TRP A 132 -0.62 -11.14 19.05
N LEU A 133 -0.63 -9.81 19.22
CA LEU A 133 -1.20 -9.15 20.40
C LEU A 133 -2.72 -9.04 20.39
N ALA A 134 -3.33 -8.87 19.22
CA ALA A 134 -4.75 -8.55 19.10
C ALA A 134 -5.65 -9.76 18.82
N LEU A 135 -5.11 -10.81 18.16
CA LEU A 135 -5.88 -12.02 17.83
C LEU A 135 -5.64 -13.16 18.82
N ASP A 136 -4.61 -13.07 19.69
CA ASP A 136 -4.19 -14.14 20.62
C ASP A 136 -3.91 -15.49 19.91
N GLU A 137 -3.76 -15.44 18.58
CA GLU A 137 -3.45 -16.59 17.74
C GLU A 137 -1.96 -16.89 17.88
N VAL A 138 -1.63 -18.05 18.45
CA VAL A 138 -0.26 -18.58 18.43
C VAL A 138 0.06 -18.90 16.98
N PRO A 139 0.95 -18.13 16.32
CA PRO A 139 1.13 -18.28 14.89
C PRO A 139 1.67 -19.68 14.61
N SER A 140 1.06 -20.37 13.64
CA SER A 140 1.51 -21.71 13.28
C SER A 140 2.98 -21.67 12.82
N GLY A 141 3.71 -22.78 12.96
CA GLY A 141 5.12 -22.83 12.52
C GLY A 141 5.33 -22.39 11.06
N LEU A 142 4.31 -22.59 10.21
CA LEU A 142 4.30 -22.15 8.82
C LEU A 142 4.10 -20.64 8.67
N GLU A 143 3.24 -20.01 9.48
CA GLU A 143 3.06 -18.56 9.52
C GLU A 143 4.30 -17.85 10.03
N LEU A 144 4.96 -18.40 11.05
CA LEU A 144 6.26 -17.90 11.52
C LEU A 144 7.31 -17.98 10.41
N ALA A 145 7.36 -19.08 9.65
CA ALA A 145 8.28 -19.21 8.52
C ALA A 145 7.95 -18.21 7.39
N GLY A 146 6.66 -18.02 7.08
CA GLY A 146 6.19 -17.03 6.10
C GLY A 146 6.49 -15.59 6.51
N GLY A 147 6.27 -15.26 7.79
CA GLY A 147 6.59 -13.97 8.40
C GLY A 147 8.09 -13.71 8.43
N ALA A 148 8.90 -14.70 8.84
CA ALA A 148 10.36 -14.62 8.81
C ALA A 148 10.89 -14.40 7.39
N LEU A 149 10.35 -15.10 6.39
CA LEU A 149 10.72 -14.91 4.99
C LEU A 149 10.34 -13.50 4.48
N ALA A 150 9.18 -12.99 4.87
CA ALA A 150 8.77 -11.62 4.53
C ALA A 150 9.70 -10.57 5.15
N ILE A 151 10.05 -10.73 6.43
CA ILE A 151 11.01 -9.87 7.13
C ILE A 151 12.39 -9.97 6.48
N ALA A 152 12.85 -11.17 6.15
CA ALA A 152 14.13 -11.38 5.46
C ALA A 152 14.17 -10.66 4.10
N GLY A 153 13.08 -10.73 3.32
CA GLY A 153 12.93 -9.99 2.07
C GLY A 153 13.02 -8.47 2.28
N VAL A 154 12.38 -7.95 3.33
CA VAL A 154 12.46 -6.53 3.70
C VAL A 154 13.89 -6.13 4.08
N VAL A 155 14.55 -6.90 4.96
CA VAL A 155 15.92 -6.63 5.41
C VAL A 155 16.89 -6.69 4.23
N MET A 156 16.70 -7.64 3.32
CA MET A 156 17.45 -7.76 2.07
C MET A 156 17.29 -6.50 1.22
N VAL A 157 16.07 -6.04 0.97
CA VAL A 157 15.82 -4.78 0.23
C VAL A 157 16.41 -3.58 0.96
N GLN A 158 16.34 -3.52 2.29
CA GLN A 158 16.88 -2.40 3.07
C GLN A 158 18.41 -2.34 3.05
N ARG A 159 19.07 -3.49 3.10
CA ARG A 159 20.55 -3.58 3.14
C ARG A 159 21.18 -3.57 1.74
N LEU A 160 20.57 -4.22 0.76
CA LEU A 160 21.10 -4.38 -0.60
C LEU A 160 20.48 -3.39 -1.61
N GLY A 161 19.28 -2.86 -1.33
CA GLY A 161 18.57 -1.88 -2.15
C GLY A 161 19.07 -0.44 -1.99
N ARG A 162 20.22 -0.23 -1.33
CA ARG A 162 20.99 1.01 -1.48
C ARG A 162 22.00 0.88 -2.65
N PRO A 163 21.57 1.11 -3.90
CA PRO A 163 22.50 1.64 -4.90
C PRO A 163 22.01 2.94 -5.57
N ALA A 164 22.89 3.93 -5.53
CA ALA A 164 23.16 4.92 -6.58
C ALA A 164 22.13 6.02 -6.95
N ALA A 165 20.86 5.98 -6.54
CA ALA A 165 19.90 7.02 -6.98
C ALA A 165 20.13 8.43 -6.40
N GLU A 166 20.75 8.54 -5.22
CA GLU A 166 21.00 9.82 -4.54
C GLU A 166 22.35 10.46 -4.94
N ARG A 167 23.28 9.67 -5.50
CA ARG A 167 24.60 10.17 -5.93
C ARG A 167 24.59 10.81 -7.34
N ALA A 168 23.53 10.63 -8.12
CA ALA A 168 23.45 11.16 -9.48
C ALA A 168 22.88 12.59 -9.58
N THR A 169 22.25 13.13 -8.53
CA THR A 169 21.63 14.47 -8.55
C THR A 169 22.43 15.56 -7.84
N VAL A 170 23.55 15.23 -7.20
CA VAL A 170 24.48 16.22 -6.63
C VAL A 170 25.92 15.80 -6.97
N PRO A 171 26.43 16.14 -8.16
CA PRO A 171 27.49 17.15 -8.23
C PRO A 171 27.55 17.91 -9.58
N ALA A 172 27.10 19.16 -9.63
CA ALA A 172 27.54 20.11 -10.69
C ALA A 172 27.14 21.57 -10.43
N ARG A 173 26.03 21.83 -9.70
CA ARG A 173 25.51 23.21 -9.60
C ARG A 173 26.20 24.08 -8.54
N VAL A 174 27.01 23.50 -7.64
CA VAL A 174 27.75 24.25 -6.61
C VAL A 174 29.12 24.73 -7.10
N ALA A 175 29.67 24.15 -8.17
CA ALA A 175 30.98 24.55 -8.72
C ALA A 175 30.92 25.77 -9.66
N SER A 176 29.73 26.18 -10.12
CA SER A 176 29.56 27.32 -11.04
C SER A 176 29.27 28.66 -10.34
N ALA A 177 29.15 28.68 -9.00
CA ALA A 177 28.89 29.89 -8.23
C ALA A 177 30.15 30.43 -7.52
N ALA A 178 31.34 30.16 -8.08
CA ALA A 178 32.55 30.84 -7.65
C ALA A 178 32.44 32.33 -8.05
N PRO A 179 32.66 33.28 -7.11
CA PRO A 179 32.52 34.69 -7.41
C PRO A 179 33.63 35.12 -8.37
N ARG A 180 33.24 35.65 -9.54
CA ARG A 180 34.17 36.43 -10.38
C ARG A 180 34.51 37.73 -9.64
N ARG A 181 35.65 37.76 -8.97
CA ARG A 181 36.51 38.95 -8.86
C ARG A 181 37.64 38.79 -9.88
N PRO A 182 38.26 39.85 -10.43
CA PRO A 182 38.37 41.21 -9.89
C PRO A 182 38.15 42.35 -10.92
N GLY A 183 38.05 43.58 -10.43
CA GLY A 183 38.51 44.75 -11.18
C GLY A 183 40.01 44.93 -10.98
N ALA A 184 40.73 45.21 -12.07
CA ALA A 184 42.01 45.90 -12.17
C ALA A 184 42.16 46.32 -13.64
#